data_AF-A0A0K8RDA9-F1
#
_entry.id   AF-A0A0K8RDA9-F1
#
_cell.length_a   1.000
_cell.length_b   1.000
_cell.length_c   1.000
_cell.angle_alpha   90.00
_cell.angle_beta   90.00
_cell.angle_gamma   90.00
#
_symmetry.space_group_name_H-M   'P 1'
#
loop_
_entity.id
_entity.type
_entity.pdbx_description
1 polymer ?
#
loop_
_entity_poly.entity_id
_entity_poly.type
_entity_poly.pdbx_seq_one_letter_code
_entity_poly.pdbx_strand_id
1 'polypeptide(L)'
;MELLNSTSAATVNNYFGWMLLYKLGPIASHNITKLTFKFNQVWRGLQGEEPQWRHCVNALNDPYDPILGYGLGRLYIDKYFNGTEKQDVETIAKNVAKL
;
A
#
# COMPACT_ATOMS: atom_id res chain seq x y z
N MET A 1 2.36 12.77 26.56
CA MET A 1 0.88 12.86 26.66
C MET A 1 0.35 14.30 26.62
N GLU A 2 1.21 15.32 26.66
CA GLU A 2 0.78 16.73 26.68
C GLU A 2 -0.18 17.13 25.56
N LEU A 3 0.06 16.67 24.33
CA LEU A 3 -0.82 16.93 23.18
C LEU A 3 -2.25 16.39 23.39
N LEU A 4 -2.40 15.16 23.89
CA LEU A 4 -3.72 14.58 24.14
C LEU A 4 -4.42 15.24 25.33
N ASN A 5 -3.65 15.62 26.37
CA ASN A 5 -4.19 16.25 27.56
C ASN A 5 -4.63 17.71 27.34
N SER A 6 -4.01 18.40 26.38
CA SER A 6 -4.31 19.80 26.03
C SER A 6 -5.31 19.95 24.88
N THR A 7 -5.61 18.87 24.16
CA THR A 7 -6.54 18.89 23.02
C THR A 7 -7.94 18.47 23.44
N SER A 8 -8.96 19.16 22.94
CA SER A 8 -10.35 18.79 23.23
C SER A 8 -10.66 17.37 22.76
N ALA A 9 -11.49 16.64 23.52
CA ALA A 9 -11.92 15.29 23.16
C ALA A 9 -12.60 15.25 21.77
N ALA A 10 -13.34 16.32 21.42
CA ALA A 10 -13.97 16.43 20.10
C ALA A 10 -12.95 16.50 18.96
N THR A 11 -11.87 17.29 19.11
CA THR A 11 -10.80 17.38 18.12
C THR A 11 -10.10 16.04 17.94
N VAL A 12 -9.78 15.37 19.05
CA VAL A 12 -9.13 14.04 19.03
C VAL A 12 -10.03 13.02 18.31
N ASN A 13 -11.33 12.96 18.66
CA ASN A 13 -12.28 12.05 18.04
C ASN A 13 -12.45 12.32 16.53
N ASN A 14 -12.56 13.59 16.13
CA ASN A 14 -12.68 13.96 14.72
C ASN A 14 -11.43 13.55 13.93
N TYR A 15 -10.25 13.74 14.50
CA TYR A 15 -9.00 13.30 13.87
C TYR A 15 -8.94 11.77 13.71
N PHE A 16 -9.30 11.01 14.75
CA PHE A 16 -9.37 9.55 14.65
C PHE A 16 -10.38 9.09 13.59
N GLY A 17 -11.57 9.69 13.55
CA GLY A 17 -12.58 9.42 12.53
C GLY A 17 -12.07 9.70 11.12
N TRP A 18 -11.37 10.83 10.94
CA TRP A 18 -10.72 11.16 9.66
C TRP A 18 -9.65 10.14 9.28
N MET A 19 -8.78 9.74 10.21
CA MET A 19 -7.75 8.73 9.93
C MET A 19 -8.35 7.38 9.54
N LEU A 20 -9.47 7.00 10.14
CA LEU A 20 -10.20 5.80 9.76
C LEU A 20 -10.75 5.90 8.32
N LEU A 21 -11.39 7.01 7.97
CA LEU A 21 -11.88 7.25 6.62
C LEU A 21 -10.75 7.31 5.59
N TYR A 22 -9.61 7.91 5.95
CA TYR A 22 -8.43 7.96 5.10
C TYR A 22 -7.85 6.57 4.85
N LYS A 23 -7.78 5.72 5.88
CA LYS A 23 -7.25 4.35 5.80
C LYS A 23 -8.18 3.38 5.06
N LEU A 24 -9.47 3.39 5.39
CA LEU A 24 -10.44 2.40 4.90
C LEU A 24 -11.23 2.89 3.67
N GLY A 25 -11.20 4.19 3.37
CA GLY A 25 -11.91 4.77 2.24
C GLY A 25 -11.66 4.09 0.88
N PRO A 26 -10.43 3.63 0.56
CA PRO A 26 -10.18 2.91 -0.69
C PRO A 26 -10.99 1.61 -0.84
N ILE A 27 -11.26 0.89 0.26
CA ILE A 27 -11.90 -0.43 0.27
C ILE A 27 -13.35 -0.40 0.77
N ALA A 28 -13.93 0.79 0.91
CA ALA A 28 -15.30 0.99 1.39
C ALA A 28 -16.31 0.88 0.23
N SER A 29 -17.42 1.61 0.32
CA SER A 29 -18.40 1.69 -0.77
C SER A 29 -17.87 2.51 -1.94
N HIS A 30 -18.39 2.25 -3.15
CA HIS A 30 -18.01 2.95 -4.39
C HIS A 30 -18.00 4.49 -4.26
N ASN A 31 -19.00 5.04 -3.58
CA ASN A 31 -19.09 6.48 -3.36
C ASN A 31 -17.93 7.02 -2.52
N ILE A 32 -17.54 6.27 -1.48
CA ILE A 32 -16.40 6.64 -0.62
C ILE A 32 -15.09 6.46 -1.37
N THR A 33 -14.90 5.36 -2.09
CA THR A 33 -13.70 5.12 -2.91
C THR A 33 -13.48 6.26 -3.92
N LYS A 34 -14.56 6.77 -4.56
CA LYS A 34 -14.48 7.94 -5.44
C LYS A 34 -14.06 9.22 -4.72
N LEU A 35 -14.56 9.46 -3.50
CA LEU A 35 -14.14 10.60 -2.69
C LEU A 35 -12.66 10.48 -2.30
N THR A 36 -12.22 9.29 -1.91
CA THR A 36 -10.80 9.00 -1.63
C THR A 36 -9.93 9.19 -2.86
N PHE A 37 -10.40 8.80 -4.05
CA PHE A 37 -9.68 9.06 -5.29
C PHE A 37 -9.52 10.57 -5.54
N LYS A 38 -10.61 11.35 -5.47
CA LYS A 38 -10.57 12.82 -5.62
C LYS A 38 -9.59 13.48 -4.65
N PHE A 39 -9.58 13.05 -3.39
CA PHE A 39 -8.61 13.53 -2.40
C PHE A 39 -7.17 13.22 -2.84
N ASN A 40 -6.90 12.00 -3.30
CA ASN A 40 -5.57 11.59 -3.76
C ASN A 40 -5.15 12.22 -5.09
N GLN A 41 -6.08 12.69 -5.93
CA GLN A 41 -5.72 13.51 -7.10
C GLN A 41 -5.01 14.79 -6.68
N VAL A 42 -5.47 15.44 -5.61
CA VAL A 42 -4.85 16.66 -5.08
C VAL A 42 -3.63 16.32 -4.22
N TRP A 43 -3.79 15.38 -3.27
CA TRP A 43 -2.76 15.04 -2.29
C TRP A 43 -1.54 14.33 -2.89
N ARG A 44 -1.76 13.42 -3.83
CA ARG A 44 -0.71 12.58 -4.45
C ARG A 44 -0.49 12.86 -5.92
N GLY A 45 -1.26 13.77 -6.53
CA GLY A 45 -1.15 14.07 -7.96
C GLY A 45 -1.64 12.94 -8.87
N LEU A 46 -2.56 12.09 -8.42
CA LEU A 46 -3.07 10.98 -9.24
C LEU A 46 -3.77 11.49 -10.50
N GLN A 47 -3.36 10.96 -11.66
CA GLN A 47 -3.87 11.38 -12.97
C GLN A 47 -5.12 10.60 -13.42
N GLY A 48 -5.38 9.43 -12.84
CA GLY A 48 -6.49 8.57 -13.23
C GLY A 48 -6.73 7.43 -12.26
N GLU A 49 -7.93 6.86 -12.32
CA GLU A 49 -8.30 5.69 -11.51
C GLU A 49 -7.53 4.46 -11.98
N GLU A 50 -7.06 3.66 -11.03
CA GLU A 50 -6.45 2.37 -11.31
C GLU A 50 -7.56 1.36 -11.70
N PRO A 51 -7.33 0.47 -12.67
CA PRO A 51 -8.27 -0.60 -12.97
C PRO A 51 -8.56 -1.47 -11.75
N GLN A 52 -9.83 -1.87 -11.58
CA GLN A 52 -10.30 -2.60 -10.40
C GLN A 52 -9.46 -3.83 -10.04
N TRP A 53 -9.04 -4.62 -11.04
CA TRP A 53 -8.23 -5.81 -10.81
C TRP A 53 -6.89 -5.49 -10.14
N ARG A 54 -6.28 -4.37 -10.51
CA ARG A 54 -4.97 -3.95 -9.98
C ARG A 54 -5.12 -3.40 -8.56
N HIS A 55 -6.22 -2.70 -8.29
CA HIS A 55 -6.60 -2.33 -6.93
C HIS A 55 -6.74 -3.57 -6.01
N CYS A 56 -7.44 -4.62 -6.46
CA CYS A 56 -7.58 -5.86 -5.70
C CYS A 56 -6.25 -6.57 -5.46
N VAL A 57 -5.38 -6.66 -6.47
CA VAL A 57 -4.05 -7.26 -6.31
C VAL A 57 -3.20 -6.46 -5.32
N ASN A 58 -3.23 -5.12 -5.40
CA ASN A 58 -2.50 -4.25 -4.49
C ASN A 58 -2.99 -4.42 -3.03
N ALA A 59 -4.30 -4.56 -2.82
CA ALA A 59 -4.85 -4.79 -1.48
C ALA A 59 -4.39 -6.13 -0.87
N LEU A 60 -4.22 -7.18 -1.69
CA LEU A 60 -3.75 -8.48 -1.23
C LEU A 60 -2.23 -8.54 -1.01
N ASN A 61 -1.49 -7.70 -1.73
CA ASN A 61 -0.03 -7.61 -1.71
C ASN A 61 0.46 -6.29 -1.09
N ASP A 62 -0.28 -5.72 -0.14
CA ASP A 62 0.10 -4.46 0.49
C ASP A 62 1.49 -4.59 1.13
N PRO A 63 2.43 -3.67 0.86
CA PRO A 63 3.81 -3.79 1.31
C PRO A 63 3.98 -3.64 2.83
N TYR A 64 3.00 -3.07 3.52
CA TYR A 64 3.04 -2.82 4.96
C TYR A 64 2.21 -3.85 5.75
N ASP A 65 1.12 -4.36 5.16
CA ASP A 65 0.25 -5.37 5.77
C ASP A 65 -0.21 -6.43 4.74
N PRO A 66 0.69 -7.30 4.27
CA PRO A 66 0.39 -8.24 3.20
C PRO A 66 -0.55 -9.35 3.69
N ILE A 67 -1.74 -9.45 3.10
CA ILE A 67 -2.70 -10.52 3.39
C ILE A 67 -2.22 -11.85 2.78
N LEU A 68 -1.80 -11.82 1.51
CA LEU A 68 -1.39 -13.01 0.75
C LEU A 68 -0.06 -12.82 -0.01
N GLY A 69 0.81 -11.91 0.45
CA GLY A 69 2.02 -11.53 -0.29
C GLY A 69 2.92 -12.70 -0.68
N TYR A 70 3.17 -13.65 0.24
CA TYR A 70 3.96 -14.84 -0.06
C TYR A 70 3.28 -15.79 -1.06
N GLY A 71 1.96 -15.95 -0.98
CA GLY A 71 1.20 -16.79 -1.91
C GLY A 71 1.24 -16.23 -3.33
N LEU A 72 1.03 -14.91 -3.46
CA LEU A 72 1.15 -14.22 -4.74
C LEU A 72 2.59 -14.26 -5.28
N GLY A 73 3.59 -14.08 -4.40
CA GLY A 73 5.00 -14.19 -4.76
C GLY A 73 5.38 -15.59 -5.27
N ARG A 74 4.86 -16.65 -4.66
CA ARG A 74 5.09 -18.02 -5.12
C ARG A 74 4.51 -18.26 -6.51
N LEU A 75 3.27 -17.83 -6.76
CA LEU A 75 2.63 -17.92 -8.08
C LEU A 75 3.41 -17.14 -9.14
N TYR A 76 3.96 -15.98 -8.78
CA TYR A 76 4.79 -15.19 -9.67
C TYR A 76 6.10 -15.93 -10.02
N ILE A 77 6.79 -16.46 -9.02
CA ILE A 77 8.04 -17.22 -9.22
C ILE A 77 7.80 -18.43 -10.13
N ASP A 78 6.77 -19.21 -9.86
CA ASP A 78 6.45 -20.43 -10.62
C ASP A 78 6.18 -20.14 -12.11
N LYS A 79 5.72 -18.92 -12.44
CA LYS A 79 5.36 -18.53 -13.80
C LYS A 79 6.44 -17.75 -14.54
N TYR A 80 7.19 -16.90 -13.84
CA TYR A 80 8.00 -15.85 -14.47
C TYR A 80 9.47 -15.86 -14.08
N PHE A 81 9.88 -16.59 -13.04
CA PHE A 81 11.25 -16.53 -12.55
C PHE A 81 12.01 -17.82 -12.88
N ASN A 82 13.21 -17.70 -13.43
CA ASN A 82 14.09 -18.84 -13.69
C ASN A 82 15.27 -18.87 -12.70
N GLY A 83 15.72 -20.07 -12.32
CA GLY A 83 16.79 -20.27 -11.33
C GLY A 83 18.13 -19.64 -11.72
N THR A 84 18.40 -19.46 -13.02
CA THR A 84 19.64 -18.82 -13.52
C THR A 84 19.73 -17.34 -13.13
N GLU A 85 18.62 -16.61 -13.19
CA GLU A 85 18.57 -15.17 -12.89
C GLU A 85 18.96 -14.89 -11.43
N LYS A 86 18.67 -15.84 -10.53
CA LYS A 86 19.07 -15.75 -9.12
C LYS A 86 20.59 -15.71 -8.95
N GLN A 87 21.33 -16.55 -9.67
CA GLN A 87 22.79 -16.67 -9.52
C GLN A 87 23.50 -15.41 -10.02
N ASP A 88 23.00 -14.84 -11.11
CA ASP A 88 23.54 -13.60 -11.67
C ASP A 88 23.38 -12.43 -10.68
N VAL A 89 22.17 -12.27 -10.12
CA VAL A 89 21.88 -11.21 -9.14
C VAL A 89 22.68 -11.40 -7.85
N GLU A 90 22.85 -12.64 -7.36
CA GLU A 90 23.69 -12.92 -6.18
C GLU A 90 25.17 -12.58 -6.42
N THR A 91 25.66 -12.77 -7.64
CA THR A 91 27.04 -12.41 -8.02
C THR A 91 27.23 -10.89 -8.03
N ILE A 92 26.29 -10.16 -8.62
CA ILE A 92 26.29 -8.68 -8.62
C ILE A 92 26.27 -8.16 -7.17
N ALA A 93 25.36 -8.66 -6.33
CA ALA A 93 25.24 -8.24 -4.94
C ALA A 93 26.55 -8.45 -4.15
N LYS A 94 27.22 -9.60 -4.34
CA LYS A 94 28.52 -9.89 -3.72
C LYS A 94 29.63 -8.94 -4.18
N ASN A 95 29.61 -8.53 -5.45
CA ASN A 95 30.62 -7.62 -5.99
C ASN A 95 30.39 -6.20 -5.48
N VAL A 96 29.14 -5.74 -5.41
CA VAL A 96 28.79 -4.41 -4.89
C VAL A 96 29.05 -4.31 -3.38
N ALA A 97 28.75 -5.35 -2.60
CA ALA A 97 28.96 -5.34 -1.14
C ALA A 97 30.44 -5.37 -0.71
N LYS A 98 31.38 -5.60 -1.63
CA LYS A 98 32.82 -5.60 -1.38
C LYS A 98 33.49 -4.26 -1.70
N LEU A 99 32.75 -3.31 -2.29
CA LEU A 99 33.16 -1.92 -2.47
C LEU A 99 32.92 -1.15 -1.17
#